data_AF-K0SZV3-F1
#
_entry.id   AF-K0SZV3-F1
#
_cell.length_a   1.000
_cell.length_b   1.000
_cell.length_c   1.000
_cell.angle_alpha   90.00
_cell.angle_beta   90.00
_cell.angle_gamma   90.00
#
_symmetry.space_group_name_H-M   'P 1'
#
loop_
_entity.id
_entity.type
_entity.pdbx_description
1 polymer ?
#
loop_
_entity_poly.entity_id
_entity_poly.type
_entity_poly.pdbx_seq_one_letter_code
_entity_poly.pdbx_strand_id
1 'polypeptide(L)'
;MDLIDMTSLEDTTRIGGGELNGYRWILRVVDHFSGYQAARSLFTKTAHEVALNLLPILVQMPDFNILQSDNGGEFFGAVIDMVNT
;
A
#
# COMPACT_ATOMS: atom_id res chain seq x y z
N MET A 1 2.95 -0.53 8.14
CA MET A 1 2.36 -0.44 6.80
C MET A 1 0.94 -0.92 6.85
N ASP A 2 0.09 -0.34 6.02
CA ASP A 2 -1.34 -0.64 5.96
C ASP A 2 -1.93 -0.31 4.59
N LEU A 3 -3.12 -0.84 4.31
CA LEU A 3 -3.95 -0.45 3.17
C LEU A 3 -5.10 0.44 3.66
N ILE A 4 -5.18 1.65 3.11
CA ILE A 4 -6.31 2.56 3.34
C ILE A 4 -7.35 2.31 2.26
N ASP A 5 -8.58 2.00 2.67
CA ASP A 5 -9.73 1.80 1.79
C ASP A 5 -10.28 3.15 1.28
N MET A 6 -10.25 3.34 -0.03
CA MET A 6 -10.77 4.53 -0.71
C MET A 6 -12.08 4.26 -1.45
N THR A 7 -12.68 3.07 -1.36
CA THR A 7 -13.91 2.74 -2.11
C THR A 7 -15.10 3.56 -1.66
N SER A 8 -15.12 4.02 -0.41
CA SER A 8 -16.14 4.97 0.08
C SER A 8 -16.11 6.32 -0.64
N LEU A 9 -14.99 6.66 -1.30
CA LEU A 9 -14.82 7.88 -2.09
C LEU A 9 -15.28 7.70 -3.55
N GLU A 10 -15.41 6.46 -4.03
CA GLU A 10 -16.05 6.17 -5.33
C GLU A 10 -17.54 6.57 -5.31
N ASP A 11 -18.21 6.47 -4.16
CA ASP A 11 -19.61 6.85 -4.02
C ASP A 11 -19.80 8.38 -3.96
N THR A 12 -18.81 9.15 -3.51
CA THR A 12 -18.88 10.62 -3.42
C THR A 12 -18.45 11.35 -4.70
N THR A 13 -17.66 10.71 -5.56
CA THR A 13 -17.22 11.27 -6.86
C THR A 13 -18.30 11.20 -7.95
N ARG A 14 -19.39 10.44 -7.73
CA ARG A 14 -20.55 10.37 -8.63
C ARG A 14 -21.36 11.67 -8.74
N ILE A 15 -21.21 12.62 -7.81
CA ILE A 15 -21.94 13.90 -7.82
C ILE A 15 -21.12 15.05 -8.46
N GLY A 16 -19.84 14.83 -8.77
CA GLY A 16 -19.05 15.81 -9.52
C GLY A 16 -17.55 15.68 -9.27
N GLY A 17 -16.83 15.14 -10.25
CA GLY A 17 -15.39 15.31 -10.39
C GLY A 17 -14.56 14.05 -10.11
N GLY A 18 -14.24 13.33 -11.20
CA GLY A 18 -13.13 12.39 -11.29
C GLY A 18 -13.41 10.99 -10.73
N GLU A 19 -13.70 10.03 -11.61
CA GLU A 19 -13.47 8.62 -11.28
C GLU A 19 -12.01 8.50 -10.80
N LEU A 20 -11.76 7.75 -9.71
CA LEU A 20 -10.40 7.47 -9.23
C LEU A 20 -9.60 6.57 -10.20
N ASN A 21 -9.97 6.57 -11.49
CA ASN A 21 -9.43 5.72 -12.55
C ASN A 21 -9.34 4.23 -12.18
N GLY A 22 -10.18 3.75 -11.24
CA GLY A 22 -10.17 2.39 -10.73
C GLY A 22 -9.22 2.13 -9.55
N TYR A 23 -8.47 3.13 -9.06
CA TYR A 23 -7.68 3.02 -7.84
C TYR A 23 -8.59 3.04 -6.60
N ARG A 24 -8.45 2.03 -5.74
CA ARG A 24 -9.33 1.76 -4.61
C ARG A 24 -8.62 1.72 -3.27
N TRP A 25 -7.30 1.61 -3.28
CA TRP A 25 -6.52 1.42 -2.08
C TRP A 25 -5.30 2.32 -2.08
N ILE A 26 -4.87 2.75 -0.90
CA ILE A 26 -3.56 3.38 -0.70
C ILE A 26 -2.71 2.47 0.16
N LEU A 27 -1.62 1.94 -0.39
CA LEU A 27 -0.54 1.33 0.38
C LEU A 27 0.26 2.43 1.03
N ARG A 28 0.34 2.40 2.36
CA ARG A 28 1.10 3.36 3.15
C ARG A 28 2.17 2.66 3.97
N VAL A 29 3.38 3.22 3.95
CA VAL A 29 4.50 2.82 4.81
C VAL A 29 4.94 4.04 5.61
N VAL A 30 5.07 3.88 6.92
CA VAL A 30 5.46 4.95 7.84
C VAL A 30 6.71 4.50 8.57
N ASP A 31 7.75 5.33 8.53
CA ASP A 31 8.85 5.22 9.49
C ASP A 31 8.40 5.82 10.82
N HIS A 32 8.30 4.98 11.85
CA HIS A 32 7.86 5.40 13.18
C HIS A 32 8.85 6.33 13.88
N PHE A 33 10.14 6.31 13.51
CA PHE A 33 11.13 7.16 14.17
C PHE A 33 11.07 8.60 13.66
N SER A 34 11.14 8.81 12.33
CA SER A 34 11.13 10.15 11.74
C SER A 34 9.74 10.69 11.42
N GLY A 35 8.73 9.82 11.36
CA GLY A 35 7.39 10.16 10.87
C GLY A 35 7.32 10.32 9.35
N TYR A 36 8.40 10.02 8.61
CA TYR A 36 8.39 10.01 7.15
C TYR A 36 7.42 8.96 6.61
N GLN A 37 6.69 9.30 5.54
CA GLN A 37 5.67 8.44 4.95
C GLN A 37 5.88 8.32 3.44
N ALA A 38 5.67 7.11 2.93
CA ALA A 38 5.58 6.83 1.51
C ALA A 38 4.24 6.16 1.21
N ALA A 39 3.67 6.47 0.04
CA ALA A 39 2.37 5.95 -0.37
C ALA A 39 2.35 5.56 -1.85
N ARG A 40 1.56 4.53 -2.18
CA ARG A 40 1.27 4.08 -3.55
C ARG A 40 -0.22 3.81 -3.70
N SER A 41 -0.81 4.23 -4.81
CA SER A 41 -2.21 3.94 -5.15
C SER A 41 -2.32 2.56 -5.82
N LEU A 42 -3.26 1.73 -5.38
CA LEU A 42 -3.48 0.38 -5.91
C LEU A 42 -4.91 0.21 -6.44
N PHE A 43 -5.08 -0.63 -7.45
CA PHE A 43 -6.38 -1.03 -7.99
C PHE A 43 -7.03 -2.11 -7.11
N THR A 44 -6.22 -3.03 -6.59
CA THR A 44 -6.66 -4.16 -5.77
C THR A 44 -5.86 -4.24 -4.46
N LYS A 45 -6.30 -5.12 -3.56
CA LYS A 45 -5.56 -5.50 -2.34
C LYS A 45 -4.89 -6.86 -2.45
N THR A 46 -4.48 -7.26 -3.65
CA THR A 46 -3.82 -8.57 -3.84
C THR A 46 -2.38 -8.50 -3.33
N ALA A 47 -1.89 -9.59 -2.73
CA ALA A 47 -0.50 -9.68 -2.26
C ALA A 47 0.52 -9.37 -3.37
N HIS A 48 0.24 -9.79 -4.61
CA HIS A 48 1.10 -9.52 -5.75
C HIS A 48 1.23 -8.01 -6.05
N GLU A 49 0.12 -7.29 -6.10
CA GLU A 49 0.14 -5.84 -6.36
C GLU A 49 0.77 -5.07 -5.19
N VAL A 50 0.51 -5.50 -3.95
CA VAL A 50 1.17 -4.96 -2.76
C VAL A 50 2.68 -5.12 -2.85
N ALA A 51 3.19 -6.32 -3.17
CA ALA A 51 4.63 -6.57 -3.28
C ALA A 51 5.31 -5.68 -4.33
N LEU A 52 4.72 -5.58 -5.53
CA LEU A 52 5.24 -4.76 -6.63
C LEU A 52 5.32 -3.27 -6.27
N ASN A 53 4.41 -2.78 -5.42
CA ASN A 53 4.38 -1.39 -5.00
C ASN A 53 5.18 -1.13 -3.71
N LEU A 54 5.34 -2.14 -2.86
CA LEU A 54 6.15 -2.07 -1.63
C LEU A 54 7.64 -2.02 -1.95
N LEU A 55 8.12 -2.83 -2.90
CA LEU A 55 9.55 -2.92 -3.21
C LEU A 55 10.18 -1.55 -3.58
N PRO A 56 9.58 -0.70 -4.44
CA PRO A 56 10.09 0.64 -4.69
C PRO A 56 10.15 1.55 -3.45
N ILE A 57 9.22 1.39 -2.50
CA ILE A 57 9.24 2.14 -1.24
C ILE A 57 10.46 1.72 -0.41
N LEU A 58 10.69 0.41 -0.28
CA LEU A 58 11.83 -0.12 0.49
C LEU A 58 13.17 0.28 -0.12
N VAL A 59 13.27 0.31 -1.44
CA VAL A 59 14.49 0.80 -2.14
C VAL A 59 14.75 2.27 -1.83
N GLN A 60 13.70 3.09 -1.73
CA GLN A 60 13.83 4.52 -1.42
C GLN A 60 14.11 4.79 0.07
N MET A 61 13.80 3.82 0.93
CA MET A 61 13.93 3.89 2.40
C MET A 61 14.70 2.66 2.90
N PRO A 62 16.01 2.56 2.61
CA PRO A 62 16.77 1.31 2.74
C PRO A 62 17.01 0.85 4.18
N ASP A 63 16.74 1.69 5.19
CA ASP A 63 17.13 1.42 6.59
C ASP A 63 16.01 0.79 7.44
N PHE A 64 15.07 0.09 6.78
CA PHE A 64 14.01 -0.64 7.47
C PHE A 64 14.50 -1.98 8.02
N ASN A 65 14.63 -2.06 9.34
CA ASN A 65 14.94 -3.32 10.03
C ASN A 65 13.70 -4.16 10.33
N ILE A 66 12.54 -3.52 10.51
CA ILE A 66 11.28 -4.18 10.85
C ILE A 66 10.15 -3.56 10.01
N LEU A 67 9.46 -4.39 9.24
CA LEU A 67 8.20 -4.04 8.59
C LEU A 67 7.05 -4.65 9.39
N GLN A 68 6.17 -3.80 9.90
CA GLN A 68 5.00 -4.22 10.65
C GLN A 68 3.74 -3.94 9.83
N SER A 69 2.87 -4.93 9.63
CA SER A 69 1.53 -4.79 9.05
C SER A 69 0.46 -5.27 10.01
N ASP A 70 -0.81 -5.17 9.59
CA ASP A 70 -1.88 -5.97 10.20
C ASP A 70 -1.83 -7.44 9.69
N ASN A 71 -2.82 -8.22 10.13
CA ASN A 71 -2.99 -9.62 9.72
C ASN A 71 -3.82 -9.78 8.42
N GLY A 72 -3.77 -8.79 7.52
CA GLY A 72 -4.37 -8.88 6.20
C GLY A 72 -3.69 -9.94 5.33
N GLY A 73 -4.47 -10.75 4.61
CA GLY A 73 -3.96 -11.78 3.70
C GLY A 73 -3.06 -11.21 2.58
N GLU A 74 -3.23 -9.93 2.27
CA GLU A 74 -2.41 -9.15 1.35
C GLU A 74 -0.97 -8.95 1.80
N PHE A 75 -0.66 -9.14 3.09
CA PHE A 75 0.66 -8.96 3.66
C PHE A 75 1.33 -10.29 4.06
N PHE A 76 0.62 -11.42 3.93
CA PHE A 76 1.14 -12.75 4.27
C PHE A 76 1.78 -13.47 3.08
N GLY A 77 2.77 -14.32 3.38
CA GLY A 77 3.35 -15.33 2.48
C GLY A 77 3.98 -14.74 1.22
N ALA A 78 3.19 -14.62 0.16
CA ALA A 78 3.64 -14.23 -1.17
C ALA A 78 4.30 -12.84 -1.21
N VAL A 79 3.85 -11.89 -0.38
CA VAL A 79 4.53 -10.59 -0.26
C VAL A 79 5.95 -10.79 0.22
N ILE A 80 6.14 -11.52 1.32
CA ILE A 80 7.44 -11.72 1.96
C ILE A 80 8.42 -12.40 1.00
N ASP A 81 7.95 -13.44 0.30
CA ASP A 81 8.76 -14.16 -0.69
C ASP A 81 9.20 -13.24 -1.84
N MET A 82 8.34 -12.31 -2.28
CA MET A 82 8.65 -11.39 -3.37
C MET A 82 9.60 -10.25 -2.98
N VAL A 83 9.56 -9.76 -1.74
CA VAL A 83 10.47 -8.67 -1.30
C VAL A 83 11.84 -9.16 -0.81
N ASN A 84 11.97 -10.44 -0.43
CA ASN A 84 13.24 -11.03 0.03
C ASN A 84 14.12 -11.60 -1.09
N THR A 85 13.81 -11.32 -2.36
CA THR A 85 14.54 -11.82 -3.53
C THR A 85 15.89 -11.14 -3.72
#